data_AF-A0A850MJT2-F1
#
_entry.id   AF-A0A850MJT2-F1
#
_cell.length_a   1.000
_cell.length_b   1.000
_cell.length_c   1.000
_cell.angle_alpha   90.00
_cell.angle_beta   90.00
_cell.angle_gamma   90.00
#
_symmetry.space_group_name_H-M   'P 1'
#
loop_
_entity.id
_entity.type
_entity.pdbx_description
1 polymer ?
#
loop_
_entity_poly.entity_id
_entity_poly.type
_entity_poly.pdbx_seq_one_letter_code
_entity_poly.pdbx_strand_id
1 'polypeptide(L)'
;MCFHITATLPKGTNLEPIRQIIDEYDMDFTPLTNEFVASQLRHGALYFVATKGHCDCDTVLGYLSTSQIHQSIFQSKKYKTLIKKGWSEEKLDEWVVAKFKKLQEKRGKHGRKLSPVEETQRATRWINFISALLNTGSISHVGLLKHWYSNRIDSEQFSIKKTQRVNLNEANVAFLTHLDEDILYEFFTPTNKY
;
A
#
# COMPACT_ATOMS: atom_id res chain seq x y z
N MET A 1 7.10 14.78 -2.87
CA MET A 1 6.87 13.73 -1.87
C MET A 1 5.43 13.28 -2.00
N CYS A 2 5.20 12.00 -2.25
CA CYS A 2 3.86 11.46 -2.49
C CYS A 2 3.81 9.95 -2.27
N PHE A 3 2.61 9.42 -2.01
CA PHE A 3 2.41 7.97 -2.03
C PHE A 3 2.44 7.46 -3.46
N HIS A 4 3.06 6.30 -3.63
CA HIS A 4 2.87 5.46 -4.81
C HIS A 4 2.52 4.04 -4.39
N ILE A 5 1.68 3.41 -5.20
CA ILE A 5 1.38 1.99 -5.16
C ILE A 5 2.19 1.35 -6.29
N THR A 6 2.93 0.33 -5.90
CA THR A 6 3.72 -0.48 -6.82
C THR A 6 3.26 -1.91 -6.73
N ALA A 7 3.38 -2.63 -7.85
CA ALA A 7 2.94 -4.00 -7.97
C ALA A 7 4.12 -4.94 -8.21
N THR A 8 3.99 -6.18 -7.77
CA THR A 8 4.93 -7.25 -8.11
C THR A 8 4.21 -8.44 -8.70
N LEU A 9 4.86 -9.12 -9.64
CA LEU A 9 4.39 -10.37 -10.24
C LEU A 9 5.49 -11.44 -10.17
N PRO A 10 5.12 -12.73 -10.27
CA PRO A 10 6.06 -13.83 -10.33
C PRO A 10 7.09 -13.64 -11.44
N LYS A 11 8.26 -14.25 -11.25
CA LYS A 11 9.29 -14.33 -12.28
C LYS A 11 8.71 -14.93 -13.56
N GLY A 12 8.97 -14.26 -14.69
CA GLY A 12 8.58 -14.76 -16.01
C GLY A 12 7.10 -14.64 -16.34
N THR A 13 6.31 -13.92 -15.54
CA THR A 13 4.92 -13.62 -15.91
C THR A 13 4.88 -12.89 -17.25
N ASN A 14 4.15 -13.46 -18.21
CA ASN A 14 3.85 -12.81 -19.49
C ASN A 14 2.71 -11.81 -19.28
N LEU A 15 2.93 -10.55 -19.67
CA LEU A 15 1.93 -9.49 -19.52
C LEU A 15 0.88 -9.52 -20.64
N GLU A 16 1.18 -10.09 -21.80
CA GLU A 16 0.26 -10.07 -22.95
C GLU A 16 -1.13 -10.66 -22.63
N PRO A 17 -1.26 -11.83 -21.97
CA PRO A 17 -2.57 -12.40 -21.64
C PRO A 17 -3.38 -11.58 -20.62
N ILE A 18 -2.72 -10.74 -19.82
CA ILE A 18 -3.35 -9.95 -18.75
C ILE A 18 -3.49 -8.48 -19.11
N ARG A 19 -3.00 -8.07 -20.29
CA ARG A 19 -2.97 -6.66 -20.71
C ARG A 19 -4.36 -6.06 -20.83
N GLN A 20 -5.30 -6.84 -21.38
CA GLN A 20 -6.71 -6.45 -21.44
C GLN A 20 -7.29 -6.17 -20.05
N ILE A 21 -6.92 -6.96 -19.02
CA ILE A 21 -7.38 -6.76 -17.65
C ILE A 21 -6.74 -5.49 -17.05
N ILE A 22 -5.44 -5.28 -17.26
CA ILE A 22 -4.74 -4.07 -16.82
C ILE A 22 -5.44 -2.83 -17.39
N ASP A 23 -5.77 -2.84 -18.68
CA ASP A 23 -6.44 -1.74 -19.36
C ASP A 23 -7.89 -1.53 -18.89
N GLU A 24 -8.67 -2.61 -18.73
CA GLU A 24 -10.06 -2.57 -18.23
C GLU A 24 -10.15 -1.91 -16.85
N TYR A 25 -9.17 -2.18 -15.98
CA TYR A 25 -9.08 -1.60 -14.64
C TYR A 25 -8.25 -0.31 -14.60
N ASP A 26 -7.92 0.30 -15.74
CA ASP A 26 -7.15 1.54 -15.85
C ASP A 26 -5.85 1.54 -14.99
N MET A 27 -5.19 0.38 -14.96
CA MET A 27 -3.91 0.18 -14.27
C MET A 27 -2.75 0.39 -15.25
N ASP A 28 -1.55 0.60 -14.74
CA ASP A 28 -0.38 0.90 -15.59
C ASP A 28 0.49 -0.36 -15.82
N PHE A 29 1.04 -0.92 -14.75
CA PHE A 29 1.97 -2.06 -14.82
C PHE A 29 3.19 -1.77 -15.72
N THR A 30 3.63 -0.51 -15.76
CA THR A 30 4.90 -0.13 -16.39
C THR A 30 6.07 -0.64 -15.54
N PRO A 31 7.04 -1.36 -16.13
CA PRO A 31 8.19 -1.89 -15.39
C PRO A 31 8.98 -0.80 -14.65
N LEU A 32 9.34 -1.09 -13.40
CA LEU A 32 10.21 -0.27 -12.58
C LEU A 32 11.57 -0.93 -12.40
N THR A 33 12.61 -0.11 -12.50
CA THR A 33 13.97 -0.49 -12.14
C THR A 33 14.31 0.23 -10.84
N ASN A 34 14.19 -0.46 -9.72
CA ASN A 34 14.69 0.00 -8.42
C ASN A 34 15.45 -1.17 -7.80
N GLU A 35 16.78 -1.15 -7.89
CA GLU A 35 17.64 -2.26 -7.46
C GLU A 35 17.52 -2.53 -5.97
N PHE A 36 17.31 -1.48 -5.17
CA PHE A 36 17.17 -1.59 -3.72
C PHE A 36 15.91 -2.35 -3.35
N VAL A 37 14.77 -2.02 -3.97
CA VAL A 37 13.52 -2.78 -3.81
C VAL A 37 13.67 -4.18 -4.38
N ALA A 38 14.18 -4.32 -5.61
CA ALA A 38 14.32 -5.61 -6.29
C ALA A 38 15.14 -6.63 -5.49
N SER A 39 16.20 -6.20 -4.81
CA SER A 39 17.03 -7.05 -3.95
C SER A 39 16.29 -7.65 -2.74
N GLN A 40 15.17 -7.05 -2.34
CA GLN A 40 14.34 -7.47 -1.21
C GLN A 40 13.14 -8.31 -1.64
N LEU A 41 12.83 -8.36 -2.94
CA LEU A 41 11.77 -9.18 -3.50
C LEU A 41 12.22 -10.63 -3.65
N ARG A 42 11.25 -11.53 -3.90
CA ARG A 42 11.56 -12.91 -4.31
C ARG A 42 12.44 -12.87 -5.57
N HIS A 43 13.39 -13.80 -5.65
CA HIS A 43 14.37 -13.81 -6.72
C HIS A 43 13.72 -13.79 -8.12
N GLY A 44 14.00 -12.74 -8.88
CA GLY A 44 13.48 -12.52 -10.23
C GLY A 44 12.02 -12.12 -10.31
N ALA A 45 11.37 -11.74 -9.20
CA ALA A 45 10.06 -11.11 -9.23
C ALA A 45 10.12 -9.83 -10.08
N LEU A 46 9.05 -9.58 -10.82
CA LEU A 46 8.88 -8.39 -11.62
C LEU A 46 8.33 -7.27 -10.74
N TYR A 47 8.73 -6.02 -11.00
CA TYR A 47 8.32 -4.85 -10.24
C TYR A 47 7.78 -3.75 -11.16
N PHE A 48 6.66 -3.14 -10.79
CA PHE A 48 5.92 -2.23 -11.65
C PHE A 48 5.34 -1.04 -10.90
N VAL A 49 5.11 0.05 -11.62
CA VAL A 49 4.13 1.07 -11.21
C VAL A 49 2.75 0.43 -11.31
N ALA A 50 1.91 0.54 -10.27
CA ALA A 50 0.58 -0.08 -10.31
C ALA A 50 -0.47 0.80 -11.03
N THR A 51 -0.37 2.13 -10.91
CA THR A 51 -1.39 3.09 -11.37
C THR A 51 -0.82 4.11 -12.36
N LYS A 52 -1.67 4.66 -13.25
CA LYS A 52 -1.26 5.63 -14.29
C LYS A 52 -1.01 7.06 -13.78
N GLY A 53 -1.37 7.33 -12.52
CA GLY A 53 -1.35 8.67 -11.96
C GLY A 53 0.06 9.16 -11.59
N HIS A 54 0.23 10.47 -11.47
CA HIS A 54 1.48 11.05 -10.95
C HIS A 54 1.71 10.71 -9.46
N CYS A 55 0.65 10.39 -8.70
CA CYS A 55 0.73 9.86 -7.35
C CYS A 55 -0.57 9.15 -6.92
N ASP A 56 -0.48 8.40 -5.83
CA ASP A 56 -1.59 7.66 -5.20
C ASP A 56 -1.99 8.26 -3.85
N CYS A 57 -1.78 9.57 -3.64
CA CYS A 57 -2.10 10.24 -2.37
C CYS A 57 -3.59 10.16 -1.98
N ASP A 58 -4.48 10.02 -2.96
CA ASP A 58 -5.93 9.86 -2.78
C ASP A 58 -6.38 8.39 -2.80
N THR A 59 -5.45 7.45 -2.65
CA THR A 59 -5.79 6.03 -2.64
C THR A 59 -6.58 5.62 -1.41
N VAL A 60 -7.51 4.68 -1.63
CA VAL A 60 -8.24 3.97 -0.57
C VAL A 60 -7.36 2.91 0.12
N LEU A 61 -6.21 2.56 -0.46
CA LEU A 61 -5.31 1.57 0.13
C LEU A 61 -4.60 2.14 1.35
N GLY A 62 -4.88 1.57 2.53
CA GLY A 62 -4.15 1.89 3.75
C GLY A 62 -4.36 3.30 4.29
N TYR A 63 -5.43 4.00 3.91
CA TYR A 63 -5.67 5.37 4.38
C TYR A 63 -6.05 5.43 5.87
N LEU A 64 -6.59 4.32 6.41
CA LEU A 64 -6.91 4.11 7.83
C LEU A 64 -5.79 3.38 8.61
N SER A 65 -4.65 3.10 7.99
CA SER A 65 -3.54 2.41 8.66
C SER A 65 -3.10 3.13 9.94
N THR A 66 -3.07 2.37 11.03
CA THR A 66 -2.67 2.85 12.36
C THR A 66 -1.18 3.13 12.41
N SER A 67 -0.35 2.29 11.78
CA SER A 67 1.10 2.47 11.72
C SER A 67 1.46 3.78 11.03
N GLN A 68 0.75 4.14 9.96
CA GLN A 68 0.96 5.39 9.24
C GLN A 68 0.59 6.61 10.09
N ILE A 69 -0.51 6.55 10.82
CA ILE A 69 -0.91 7.62 11.74
C ILE A 69 0.15 7.77 12.82
N HIS A 70 0.60 6.66 13.40
CA HIS A 70 1.64 6.65 14.43
C HIS A 70 2.94 7.29 13.88
N GLN A 71 3.48 6.78 12.77
CA GLN A 71 4.70 7.29 12.15
C GLN A 71 4.63 8.78 11.82
N SER A 72 3.48 9.26 11.31
CA SER A 72 3.29 10.69 11.03
C SER A 72 3.38 11.58 12.28
N ILE A 73 3.02 11.07 13.46
CA ILE A 73 3.10 11.80 14.73
C ILE A 73 4.56 11.94 15.16
N PHE A 74 5.32 10.84 15.18
CA PHE A 74 6.74 10.82 15.58
C PHE A 74 7.62 11.63 14.61
N GLN A 75 7.31 11.59 13.32
CA GLN A 75 8.06 12.38 12.33
C GLN A 75 7.67 13.86 12.31
N SER A 76 6.61 14.25 13.01
CA SER A 76 6.12 15.63 12.99
C SER A 76 7.14 16.62 13.57
N LYS A 77 7.23 17.81 12.95
CA LYS A 77 8.05 18.92 13.48
C LYS A 77 7.70 19.24 14.93
N LYS A 78 6.42 19.08 15.30
CA LYS A 78 5.94 19.33 16.65
C LYS A 78 6.52 18.33 17.65
N TYR A 79 6.50 17.03 17.36
CA TYR A 79 7.10 16.01 18.22
C TYR A 79 8.59 16.28 18.47
N LYS A 80 9.36 16.55 17.40
CA LYS A 80 10.78 16.94 17.50
C LYS A 80 10.99 18.21 18.35
N THR A 81 10.06 19.16 18.28
CA THR A 81 10.11 20.38 19.09
C THR A 81 9.81 20.10 20.56
N LEU A 82 8.90 19.18 20.88
CA LEU A 82 8.58 18.81 22.27
C LEU A 82 9.76 18.11 22.95
N ILE A 83 10.46 17.23 22.23
CA ILE A 83 11.74 16.64 22.69
C ILE A 83 12.76 17.76 22.99
N LYS A 84 12.97 18.69 22.04
CA LYS A 84 13.91 19.81 22.24
C LYS A 84 13.54 20.73 23.41
N LYS A 85 12.27 20.75 23.81
CA LYS A 85 11.78 21.50 24.98
C LYS A 85 11.96 20.74 26.30
N GLY A 86 12.56 19.56 26.30
CA GLY A 86 12.82 18.77 27.50
C GLY A 86 11.57 18.15 28.11
N TRP A 87 10.57 17.80 27.31
CA TRP A 87 9.42 17.03 27.81
C TRP A 87 9.86 15.65 28.29
N SER A 88 9.32 15.19 29.42
CA SER A 88 9.54 13.82 29.90
C SER A 88 8.91 12.81 28.95
N GLU A 89 9.38 11.57 29.01
CA GLU A 89 8.85 10.47 28.21
C GLU A 89 7.34 10.29 28.44
N GLU A 90 6.86 10.36 29.69
CA GLU A 90 5.42 10.21 29.97
C GLU A 90 4.58 11.30 29.28
N LYS A 91 5.06 12.55 29.28
CA LYS A 91 4.36 13.66 28.61
C LYS A 91 4.38 13.54 27.10
N LEU A 92 5.45 12.98 26.53
CA LEU A 92 5.52 12.70 25.10
C LEU A 92 4.54 11.60 24.72
N ASP A 93 4.44 10.54 25.52
CA ASP A 93 3.52 9.42 25.29
C ASP A 93 2.05 9.85 25.40
N GLU A 94 1.69 10.57 26.46
CA GLU A 94 0.35 11.16 26.59
C GLU A 94 -0.01 12.03 25.39
N TRP A 95 0.94 12.85 24.91
CA TRP A 95 0.74 13.68 23.73
C TRP A 95 0.57 12.83 22.46
N VAL A 96 1.37 11.79 22.27
CA VAL A 96 1.27 10.87 21.12
C VAL A 96 -0.10 10.18 21.13
N VAL A 97 -0.54 9.64 22.26
CA VAL A 97 -1.85 8.97 22.41
C VAL A 97 -2.99 9.93 22.08
N ALA A 98 -2.97 11.14 22.66
CA ALA A 98 -3.99 12.15 22.39
C ALA A 98 -3.99 12.59 20.92
N LYS A 99 -2.80 12.72 20.31
CA LYS A 99 -2.67 13.10 18.90
C LYS A 99 -3.13 11.99 17.97
N PHE A 100 -2.81 10.74 18.29
CA PHE A 100 -3.22 9.54 17.57
C PHE A 100 -4.74 9.44 17.53
N LYS A 101 -5.39 9.51 18.69
CA LYS A 101 -6.86 9.49 18.80
C LYS A 101 -7.50 10.59 17.94
N LYS A 102 -6.99 11.82 18.02
CA LYS A 102 -7.49 12.95 17.23
C LYS A 102 -7.28 12.77 15.72
N LEU A 103 -6.16 12.17 15.29
CA LEU A 103 -5.88 11.92 13.88
C LEU A 103 -6.69 10.74 13.33
N GLN A 104 -6.92 9.69 14.11
CA GLN A 104 -7.87 8.64 13.77
C GLN A 104 -9.28 9.20 13.57
N GLU A 105 -9.79 9.95 14.56
CA GLU A 105 -11.11 10.57 14.49
C GLU A 105 -11.22 11.57 13.33
N LYS A 106 -10.15 12.30 13.02
CA LYS A 106 -10.11 13.21 11.88
C LYS A 106 -9.99 12.49 10.54
N ARG A 107 -9.22 11.42 10.41
CA ARG A 107 -9.13 10.68 9.14
C ARG A 107 -10.45 9.97 8.82
N GLY A 108 -11.16 9.49 9.83
CA GLY A 108 -12.54 9.02 9.69
C GLY A 108 -13.57 10.13 9.38
N LYS A 109 -13.23 11.42 9.49
CA LYS A 109 -14.15 12.55 9.27
C LYS A 109 -13.75 13.54 8.16
N HIS A 110 -12.45 13.68 7.82
CA HIS A 110 -11.84 14.80 7.07
C HIS A 110 -10.63 14.44 6.17
N GLY A 111 -10.23 13.18 5.98
CA GLY A 111 -9.58 12.82 4.69
C GLY A 111 -10.58 13.14 3.58
N ARG A 112 -10.16 13.48 2.33
CA ARG A 112 -11.08 13.75 1.20
C ARG A 112 -12.25 12.78 1.31
N LYS A 113 -13.43 13.28 1.70
CA LYS A 113 -14.47 12.47 2.35
C LYS A 113 -15.10 11.60 1.29
N LEU A 114 -14.41 10.52 0.91
CA LEU A 114 -15.03 9.45 0.15
C LEU A 114 -16.26 9.09 0.96
N SER A 115 -17.42 9.22 0.33
CA SER A 115 -18.62 8.64 0.90
C SER A 115 -18.34 7.15 1.16
N PRO A 116 -19.01 6.53 2.15
CA PRO A 116 -18.88 5.09 2.38
C PRO A 116 -19.10 4.27 1.08
N VAL A 117 -19.91 4.80 0.17
CA VAL A 117 -20.15 4.26 -1.17
C VAL A 117 -18.89 4.34 -2.04
N GLU A 118 -18.26 5.52 -2.17
CA GLU A 118 -17.03 5.69 -2.96
C GLU A 118 -15.85 4.90 -2.40
N GLU A 119 -15.71 4.83 -1.08
CA GLU A 119 -14.70 3.98 -0.43
C GLU A 119 -14.89 2.52 -0.82
N THR A 120 -16.11 2.01 -0.65
CA THR A 120 -16.47 0.65 -1.03
C THR A 120 -16.21 0.41 -2.52
N GLN A 121 -16.62 1.32 -3.39
CA GLN A 121 -16.42 1.19 -4.83
C GLN A 121 -14.94 1.14 -5.20
N ARG A 122 -14.11 2.04 -4.67
CA ARG A 122 -12.66 2.08 -4.97
C ARG A 122 -11.93 0.86 -4.42
N ALA A 123 -12.26 0.42 -3.21
CA ALA A 123 -11.66 -0.78 -2.62
C ALA A 123 -12.09 -2.05 -3.35
N THR A 124 -13.39 -2.19 -3.67
CA THR A 124 -13.91 -3.30 -4.47
C THR A 124 -13.29 -3.34 -5.86
N ARG A 125 -13.02 -2.18 -6.49
CA ARG A 125 -12.30 -2.13 -7.76
C ARG A 125 -10.91 -2.78 -7.68
N TRP A 126 -10.18 -2.55 -6.59
CA TRP A 126 -8.89 -3.22 -6.34
C TRP A 126 -9.05 -4.73 -6.14
N ILE A 127 -10.03 -5.16 -5.34
CA ILE A 127 -10.30 -6.59 -5.11
C ILE A 127 -10.64 -7.29 -6.43
N ASN A 128 -11.52 -6.68 -7.23
CA ASN A 128 -11.93 -7.21 -8.53
C ASN A 128 -10.76 -7.27 -9.51
N PHE A 129 -9.90 -6.24 -9.53
CA PHE A 129 -8.70 -6.23 -10.35
C PHE A 129 -7.74 -7.38 -9.98
N ILE A 130 -7.40 -7.52 -8.70
CA ILE A 130 -6.52 -8.59 -8.21
C ILE A 130 -7.13 -9.97 -8.50
N SER A 131 -8.44 -10.10 -8.29
CA SER A 131 -9.20 -11.32 -8.59
C SER A 131 -9.14 -11.66 -10.09
N ALA A 132 -9.38 -10.69 -10.97
CA ALA A 132 -9.31 -10.88 -12.41
C ALA A 132 -7.92 -11.36 -12.87
N LEU A 133 -6.85 -10.74 -12.34
CA LEU A 133 -5.47 -11.17 -12.62
C LEU A 133 -5.21 -12.62 -12.18
N LEU A 134 -5.59 -12.97 -10.95
CA LEU A 134 -5.36 -14.32 -10.42
C LEU A 134 -6.21 -15.40 -11.10
N ASN A 135 -7.43 -15.06 -11.51
CA ASN A 135 -8.35 -15.99 -12.18
C ASN A 135 -7.93 -16.33 -13.62
N THR A 136 -6.93 -15.64 -14.18
CA THR A 136 -6.32 -16.05 -15.46
C THR A 136 -5.57 -17.38 -15.37
N GLY A 137 -5.21 -17.83 -14.16
CA GLY A 137 -4.40 -19.02 -13.93
C GLY A 137 -2.93 -18.88 -14.35
N SER A 138 -2.57 -17.78 -15.02
CA SER A 138 -1.20 -17.50 -15.51
C SER A 138 -0.31 -16.84 -14.46
N ILE A 139 -0.90 -16.42 -13.33
CA ILE A 139 -0.25 -15.68 -12.25
C ILE A 139 -0.53 -16.39 -10.93
N SER A 140 0.51 -16.78 -10.20
CA SER A 140 0.37 -17.48 -8.92
C SER A 140 0.09 -16.55 -7.73
N HIS A 141 0.50 -15.29 -7.83
CA HIS A 141 0.23 -14.26 -6.83
C HIS A 141 0.39 -12.86 -7.43
N VAL A 142 -0.24 -11.86 -6.83
CA VAL A 142 -0.04 -10.43 -7.15
C VAL A 142 0.39 -9.73 -5.88
N GLY A 143 1.54 -9.04 -5.89
CA GLY A 143 1.99 -8.27 -4.75
C GLY A 143 1.64 -6.79 -4.88
N LEU A 144 1.20 -6.15 -3.80
CA LEU A 144 1.03 -4.69 -3.71
C LEU A 144 1.89 -4.11 -2.60
N LEU A 145 2.55 -2.99 -2.89
CA LEU A 145 3.40 -2.25 -1.95
C LEU A 145 3.08 -0.76 -2.03
N LYS A 146 2.79 -0.16 -0.87
CA LYS A 146 2.56 1.27 -0.71
C LYS A 146 3.74 1.89 0.04
N HIS A 147 4.29 2.98 -0.50
CA HIS A 147 5.40 3.71 0.12
C HIS A 147 5.26 5.22 -0.09
N TRP A 148 5.66 6.03 0.90
CA TRP A 148 5.79 7.48 0.77
C TRP A 148 7.15 7.85 0.18
N TYR A 149 7.18 8.13 -1.12
CA TYR A 149 8.41 8.48 -1.82
C TYR A 149 8.78 9.94 -1.55
N SER A 150 10.01 10.14 -1.08
CA SER A 150 10.65 11.45 -0.95
C SER A 150 11.50 11.82 -2.16
N ASN A 151 11.91 10.83 -2.94
CA ASN A 151 12.73 10.93 -4.14
C ASN A 151 12.03 10.24 -5.32
N ARG A 152 12.79 9.88 -6.36
CA ARG A 152 12.25 9.17 -7.53
C ARG A 152 11.97 7.71 -7.19
N ILE A 153 10.87 7.19 -7.72
CA ILE A 153 10.40 5.81 -7.49
C ILE A 153 11.42 4.74 -7.95
N ASP A 154 12.24 5.07 -8.95
CA ASP A 154 13.27 4.20 -9.54
C ASP A 154 14.57 4.12 -8.73
N SER A 155 14.78 5.01 -7.75
CA SER A 155 16.09 5.12 -7.08
C SER A 155 16.01 5.34 -5.57
N GLU A 156 14.83 5.60 -5.02
CA GLU A 156 14.65 5.73 -3.57
C GLU A 156 14.96 4.42 -2.85
N GLN A 157 15.78 4.53 -1.81
CA GLN A 157 16.16 3.42 -0.95
C GLN A 157 15.26 3.38 0.27
N PHE A 158 14.54 2.27 0.43
CA PHE A 158 13.75 1.98 1.62
C PHE A 158 13.69 0.47 1.86
N SER A 159 13.41 0.07 3.09
CA SER A 159 13.31 -1.34 3.46
C SER A 159 11.86 -1.79 3.47
N ILE A 160 11.56 -2.90 2.80
CA ILE A 160 10.30 -3.62 2.95
C ILE A 160 10.32 -4.25 4.35
N LYS A 161 9.42 -3.79 5.23
CA LYS A 161 9.36 -4.22 6.64
C LYS A 161 8.95 -5.68 6.77
N LYS A 162 8.05 -6.13 5.90
CA LYS A 162 7.47 -7.47 5.92
C LYS A 162 6.86 -7.81 4.56
N THR A 163 6.89 -9.10 4.21
CA THR A 163 6.02 -9.68 3.18
C THR A 163 4.89 -10.46 3.84
N GLN A 164 3.65 -10.11 3.55
CA GLN A 164 2.46 -10.76 4.07
C GLN A 164 1.70 -11.43 2.94
N ARG A 165 1.53 -12.75 3.03
CA ARG A 165 0.68 -13.49 2.11
C ARG A 165 -0.78 -13.35 2.54
N VAL A 166 -1.66 -13.05 1.58
CA VAL A 166 -3.08 -12.78 1.81
C VAL A 166 -3.89 -13.70 0.91
N ASN A 167 -4.78 -14.49 1.51
CA ASN A 167 -5.74 -15.25 0.72
C ASN A 167 -6.73 -14.26 0.09
N LEU A 168 -7.00 -14.37 -1.21
CA LEU A 168 -7.93 -13.46 -1.89
C LEU A 168 -9.31 -13.43 -1.22
N ASN A 169 -9.77 -14.53 -0.61
CA ASN A 169 -11.04 -14.59 0.11
C ASN A 169 -11.06 -13.76 1.41
N GLU A 170 -9.89 -13.43 1.95
CA GLU A 170 -9.73 -12.57 3.12
C GLU A 170 -9.61 -11.09 2.73
N ALA A 171 -9.34 -10.79 1.46
CA ALA A 171 -9.23 -9.44 0.95
C ALA A 171 -10.63 -8.80 0.85
N ASN A 172 -10.96 -7.94 1.82
CA ASN A 172 -12.18 -7.17 1.84
C ASN A 172 -11.87 -5.66 1.97
N VAL A 173 -12.92 -4.83 1.91
CA VAL A 173 -12.79 -3.37 2.00
C VAL A 173 -12.05 -2.97 3.28
N ALA A 174 -12.42 -3.53 4.44
CA ALA A 174 -11.77 -3.22 5.71
C ALA A 174 -10.28 -3.60 5.71
N PHE A 175 -9.92 -4.72 5.10
CA PHE A 175 -8.53 -5.13 4.96
C PHE A 175 -7.73 -4.13 4.11
N LEU A 176 -8.23 -3.80 2.91
CA LEU A 176 -7.52 -2.90 1.99
C LEU A 176 -7.37 -1.47 2.55
N THR A 177 -8.33 -0.99 3.33
CA THR A 177 -8.26 0.36 3.91
C THR A 177 -7.26 0.49 5.05
N HIS A 178 -6.80 -0.63 5.59
CA HIS A 178 -5.84 -0.72 6.70
C HIS A 178 -4.45 -1.22 6.30
N LEU A 179 -4.16 -1.38 5.00
CA LEU A 179 -2.81 -1.75 4.55
C LEU A 179 -1.75 -0.78 5.10
N ASP A 180 -0.68 -1.34 5.64
CA ASP A 180 0.43 -0.58 6.18
C ASP A 180 1.43 -0.18 5.09
N GLU A 181 2.16 0.89 5.38
CA GLU A 181 3.26 1.36 4.56
C GLU A 181 4.49 0.46 4.70
N ASP A 182 5.17 0.22 3.59
CA ASP A 182 6.38 -0.62 3.47
C ASP A 182 6.14 -2.12 3.76
N ILE A 183 4.89 -2.57 3.73
CA ILE A 183 4.54 -4.00 3.74
C ILE A 183 4.17 -4.42 2.33
N LEU A 184 4.80 -5.49 1.84
CA LEU A 184 4.44 -6.14 0.59
C LEU A 184 3.32 -7.16 0.85
N TYR A 185 2.13 -6.90 0.33
CA TYR A 185 0.98 -7.82 0.43
C TYR A 185 0.89 -8.69 -0.82
N GLU A 186 1.23 -9.98 -0.71
CA GLU A 186 1.13 -10.97 -1.79
C GLU A 186 -0.23 -11.68 -1.75
N PHE A 187 -1.14 -11.30 -2.65
CA PHE A 187 -2.45 -11.92 -2.82
C PHE A 187 -2.36 -13.19 -3.66
N PHE A 188 -3.02 -14.26 -3.24
CA PHE A 188 -3.08 -15.53 -3.97
C PHE A 188 -4.46 -16.16 -3.87
N THR A 189 -4.84 -16.95 -4.87
CA THR A 189 -6.02 -17.82 -4.79
C THR A 189 -5.67 -19.09 -4.01
N PRO A 190 -6.54 -19.58 -3.12
CA PRO A 190 -6.32 -20.88 -2.51
C PRO A 190 -6.35 -21.93 -3.62
N THR A 191 -5.25 -22.66 -3.78
CA THR A 191 -5.25 -23.87 -4.61
C THR A 191 -6.30 -24.82 -4.03
N ASN A 192 -7.41 -25.04 -4.74
CA ASN A 192 -8.30 -26.16 -4.45
C ASN A 192 -7.45 -27.43 -4.59
N LYS A 193 -7.05 -28.01 -3.46
CA LYS A 193 -6.61 -29.40 -3.42
C LYS A 193 -7.87 -30.23 -3.68
N TYR A 194 -8.10 -30.59 -4.94
CA TYR A 194 -8.94 -31.72 -5.29
C TYR A 194 -8.09 -33.00 -5.21
#